data_AF-A0A7V2EFA9-F1
#
_entry.id   AF-A0A7V2EFA9-F1
#
_cell.length_a   1.000
_cell.length_b   1.000
_cell.length_c   1.000
_cell.angle_alpha   90.00
_cell.angle_beta   90.00
_cell.angle_gamma   90.00
#
_symmetry.space_group_name_H-M   'P 1'
#
loop_
_entity.id
_entity.type
_entity.pdbx_description
1 polymer ?
#
loop_
_entity_poly.entity_id
_entity_poly.type
_entity_poly.pdbx_seq_one_letter_code
_entity_poly.pdbx_strand_id
1 'polypeptide(L)'
;MSVHQLPPLPYAYDALEPYIDTQTMQIHHTKHHQAYITNLNNAIAGTEWEKLSIEEILRRIDEVPENIRTTVRNNGGGHANH
;
A
#
# COMPACT_ATOMS: atom_id res chain seq x y z
N MET A 1 0.49 10.21 -14.05
CA MET A 1 -0.62 9.59 -13.28
C MET A 1 0.06 8.73 -12.24
N SER A 2 -0.13 8.97 -10.94
CA SER A 2 0.60 8.23 -9.90
C SER A 2 -0.30 7.16 -9.30
N VAL A 3 -0.49 6.09 -10.05
CA VAL A 3 -1.07 4.85 -9.50
C VAL A 3 -0.03 4.25 -8.57
N HIS A 4 -0.36 4.00 -7.29
CA HIS A 4 0.56 3.36 -6.35
C HIS A 4 0.95 1.96 -6.86
N GLN A 5 2.20 1.57 -6.68
CA GLN A 5 2.76 0.32 -7.21
C GLN A 5 3.37 -0.52 -6.10
N LEU A 6 3.45 -1.83 -6.34
CA LEU A 6 4.14 -2.75 -5.45
C LEU A 6 5.66 -2.58 -5.63
N PRO A 7 6.40 -2.04 -4.64
CA PRO A 7 7.84 -1.86 -4.77
C PRO A 7 8.52 -3.22 -4.80
N PRO A 8 9.53 -3.44 -5.65
CA PRO A 8 10.28 -4.70 -5.60
C PRO A 8 11.01 -4.83 -4.25
N LEU A 9 11.05 -6.04 -3.70
CA LEU A 9 11.91 -6.32 -2.55
C LEU A 9 13.38 -6.08 -2.91
N PRO A 10 14.19 -5.51 -2.00
CA PRO A 10 15.61 -5.24 -2.25
C PRO A 10 16.48 -6.52 -2.17
N TYR A 11 15.86 -7.70 -2.01
CA TYR A 11 16.51 -9.00 -1.85
C TYR A 11 15.58 -10.13 -2.34
N ALA A 12 16.13 -11.35 -2.46
CA ALA A 12 15.37 -12.54 -2.82
C ALA A 12 14.42 -12.98 -1.69
N TYR A 13 13.33 -13.68 -2.03
CA TYR A 13 12.30 -14.07 -1.06
C TYR A 13 12.81 -14.99 0.08
N ASP A 14 13.90 -15.72 -0.15
CA ASP A 14 14.54 -16.63 0.79
C ASP A 14 15.68 -15.98 1.60
N ALA A 15 16.00 -14.71 1.33
CA ALA A 15 17.16 -14.03 1.92
C ALA A 15 17.08 -13.87 3.45
N LEU A 16 15.91 -14.07 4.05
CA LEU A 16 15.66 -13.95 5.49
C LEU A 16 15.57 -15.29 6.21
N GLU A 17 15.76 -16.41 5.52
CA GLU A 17 15.80 -17.72 6.17
C GLU A 17 17.03 -17.86 7.10
N PRO A 18 16.90 -18.62 8.21
CA PRO A 18 15.72 -19.34 8.69
C PRO A 18 14.81 -18.49 9.60
N TYR A 19 15.00 -17.17 9.64
CA TYR A 19 14.28 -16.28 10.57
C TYR A 19 12.88 -15.92 10.07
N ILE A 20 12.73 -15.74 8.77
CA ILE A 20 11.44 -15.57 8.09
C ILE A 20 11.46 -16.47 6.86
N ASP A 21 10.47 -17.34 6.72
CA ASP A 21 10.42 -18.31 5.64
C ASP A 21 10.04 -17.68 4.29
N THR A 22 10.51 -18.31 3.21
CA THR A 22 10.26 -17.86 1.83
C THR A 22 8.78 -17.72 1.50
N GLN A 23 7.93 -18.65 1.98
CA GLN A 23 6.50 -18.66 1.68
C GLN A 23 5.80 -17.45 2.30
N THR A 24 6.15 -17.12 3.55
CA THR A 24 5.68 -15.91 4.23
C THR A 24 6.07 -14.67 3.44
N MET A 25 7.33 -14.52 3.04
CA MET A 25 7.77 -13.33 2.28
C MET A 25 7.04 -13.19 0.94
N GLN A 26 6.80 -14.31 0.24
CA GLN A 26 6.03 -14.31 -1.02
C GLN A 26 4.58 -13.86 -0.80
N ILE A 27 3.89 -14.42 0.20
CA ILE A 27 2.49 -14.10 0.48
C ILE A 27 2.36 -12.67 1.01
N HIS A 28 3.23 -12.27 1.94
CA HIS A 28 3.23 -10.95 2.56
C HIS A 28 3.42 -9.84 1.51
N HIS A 29 4.40 -9.99 0.63
CA HIS A 29 4.67 -9.02 -0.43
C HIS A 29 3.63 -9.11 -1.57
N THR A 30 3.47 -10.27 -2.21
CA THR A 30 2.70 -10.35 -3.47
C THR A 30 1.18 -10.42 -3.27
N LYS A 31 0.70 -10.73 -2.05
CA LYS A 31 -0.73 -10.77 -1.73
C LYS A 31 -1.13 -9.64 -0.79
N HIS A 32 -0.55 -9.56 0.40
CA HIS A 32 -1.01 -8.58 1.40
C HIS A 32 -0.67 -7.15 1.00
N HIS A 33 0.59 -6.82 0.68
CA HIS A 33 0.97 -5.47 0.23
C HIS A 33 0.24 -5.08 -1.05
N GLN A 34 0.17 -6.01 -2.01
CA GLN A 34 -0.56 -5.79 -3.27
C GLN A 34 -2.05 -5.51 -3.05
N ALA A 35 -2.71 -6.18 -2.11
CA ALA A 35 -4.12 -5.95 -1.82
C ALA A 35 -4.36 -4.54 -1.27
N TYR A 36 -3.49 -4.05 -0.38
CA TYR A 36 -3.56 -2.67 0.10
C TYR A 36 -3.44 -1.66 -1.04
N ILE A 37 -2.45 -1.85 -1.93
CA ILE A 37 -2.26 -0.98 -3.10
C ILE A 37 -3.48 -0.98 -4.02
N THR A 38 -4.01 -2.15 -4.35
CA THR A 38 -5.20 -2.29 -5.22
C THR A 38 -6.40 -1.55 -4.62
N ASN A 39 -6.68 -1.76 -3.33
CA ASN A 39 -7.82 -1.13 -2.67
C ASN A 39 -7.64 0.39 -2.50
N LEU A 40 -6.42 0.85 -2.22
CA LEU A 40 -6.09 2.27 -2.17
C LEU A 40 -6.34 2.93 -3.52
N ASN A 41 -5.77 2.37 -4.60
CA ASN A 41 -5.93 2.89 -5.96
C ASN A 41 -7.40 2.96 -6.36
N ASN A 42 -8.19 1.90 -6.06
CA ASN A 42 -9.62 1.90 -6.32
C ASN A 42 -10.37 3.01 -5.56
N ALA A 43 -9.96 3.29 -4.32
CA ALA A 43 -10.62 4.30 -3.48
C ALA A 43 -10.34 5.75 -3.92
N ILE A 44 -9.15 6.01 -4.48
CA ILE A 44 -8.72 7.35 -4.89
C ILE A 44 -8.86 7.62 -6.40
N ALA A 45 -9.23 6.62 -7.20
CA ALA A 45 -9.36 6.73 -8.65
C ALA A 45 -10.26 7.91 -9.07
N GLY A 46 -9.76 8.77 -9.96
CA GLY A 46 -10.50 9.93 -10.46
C GLY A 46 -10.64 11.08 -9.46
N THR A 47 -10.03 10.98 -8.28
CA THR A 47 -9.95 12.06 -7.29
C THR A 47 -8.63 12.82 -7.39
N GLU A 48 -8.51 13.95 -6.70
CA GLU A 48 -7.22 14.69 -6.62
C GLU A 48 -6.12 13.90 -5.88
N TRP A 49 -6.50 12.95 -5.03
CA TRP A 49 -5.60 12.14 -4.21
C TRP A 49 -4.76 11.16 -5.03
N GLU A 50 -5.19 10.79 -6.25
CA GLU A 50 -4.47 9.90 -7.18
C GLU A 50 -3.12 10.47 -7.65
N LYS A 51 -2.85 11.75 -7.39
CA LYS A 51 -1.62 12.42 -7.80
C LYS A 51 -0.60 12.57 -6.67
N LEU A 52 -0.98 12.24 -5.44
CA LEU A 52 -0.18 12.47 -4.25
C LEU A 52 0.63 11.24 -3.87
N SER A 53 1.73 11.44 -3.15
CA SER A 53 2.45 10.31 -2.52
C SER A 53 1.63 9.74 -1.38
N ILE A 54 1.90 8.48 -0.97
CA ILE A 54 1.16 7.88 0.14
C ILE A 54 1.39 8.64 1.45
N GLU A 55 2.59 9.16 1.67
CA GLU A 55 2.94 9.98 2.83
C GLU A 55 2.14 11.28 2.86
N GLU A 56 1.96 11.95 1.71
CA GLU A 56 1.15 13.15 1.61
C GLU A 56 -0.33 12.87 1.90
N ILE A 57 -0.89 11.77 1.35
CA ILE A 57 -2.26 11.35 1.61
C ILE A 57 -2.46 11.12 3.12
N LEU A 58 -1.56 10.38 3.77
CA LEU A 58 -1.69 10.03 5.20
C LEU A 58 -1.49 11.23 6.12
N ARG A 59 -0.63 12.19 5.77
CA ARG A 59 -0.48 13.46 6.52
C ARG A 59 -1.73 14.33 6.45
N ARG A 60 -2.51 14.21 5.38
CA ARG A 60 -3.75 14.98 5.13
C ARG A 60 -4.99 14.11 5.26
N ILE A 61 -4.93 13.03 6.03
CA ILE A 61 -6.01 12.03 6.09
C ILE A 61 -7.37 12.64 6.50
N ASP A 62 -7.37 13.71 7.30
CA ASP A 62 -8.59 14.40 7.72
C ASP A 62 -9.22 15.28 6.63
N GLU A 63 -8.47 15.60 5.57
CA GLU A 63 -8.98 16.30 4.39
C GLU A 63 -9.56 15.31 3.35
N VAL A 64 -9.23 14.01 3.44
CA VAL A 64 -9.82 12.99 2.57
C VAL A 64 -11.34 12.92 2.81
N PRO A 65 -12.17 12.90 1.73
CA PRO A 65 -13.62 12.83 1.85
C PRO A 65 -14.08 11.70 2.76
N GLU A 66 -15.02 11.99 3.65
CA GLU A 66 -15.46 11.09 4.72
C GLU A 66 -15.88 9.71 4.21
N ASN A 67 -16.55 9.67 3.05
CA ASN A 67 -17.04 8.44 2.43
C ASN A 67 -15.94 7.47 1.95
N ILE A 68 -14.70 7.95 1.75
CA ILE A 68 -13.55 7.11 1.38
C ILE A 68 -12.44 7.09 2.43
N ARG A 69 -12.47 8.01 3.42
CA ARG A 69 -11.39 8.21 4.40
C ARG A 69 -10.96 6.95 5.12
N THR A 70 -11.91 6.13 5.57
CA THR A 70 -11.59 4.88 6.28
C THR A 70 -10.86 3.89 5.36
N THR A 71 -11.31 3.76 4.11
CA THR A 71 -10.66 2.90 3.11
C THR A 71 -9.26 3.40 2.79
N VAL A 72 -9.10 4.70 2.59
CA VAL A 72 -7.80 5.34 2.33
C VAL A 72 -6.86 5.20 3.53
N ARG A 73 -7.34 5.40 4.76
CA ARG A 73 -6.54 5.22 5.98
C ARG A 73 -6.04 3.78 6.11
N ASN A 74 -6.93 2.80 5.95
CA ASN A 74 -6.60 1.41 6.20
C ASN A 74 -5.67 0.86 5.10
N ASN A 75 -5.97 1.14 3.83
CA ASN A 75 -5.19 0.60 2.71
C ASN A 75 -3.96 1.45 2.40
N GLY A 76 -4.05 2.77 2.59
CA GLY A 76 -2.91 3.66 2.51
C GLY A 76 -1.90 3.40 3.63
N GLY A 77 -2.37 3.27 4.87
CA GLY A 77 -1.51 2.86 5.99
C GLY A 77 -0.92 1.47 5.77
N GLY A 78 -1.70 0.52 5.25
CA GLY A 78 -1.21 -0.79 4.84
C GLY A 78 -0.06 -0.69 3.82
N HIS A 79 -0.22 0.11 2.76
CA HIS A 79 0.84 0.32 1.77
C HIS A 79 2.10 0.96 2.36
N ALA A 80 1.96 1.98 3.22
CA ALA A 80 3.10 2.69 3.83
C ALA A 80 3.85 1.86 4.89
N ASN A 81 3.17 0.93 5.56
CA ASN A 81 3.77 0.11 6.62
C ASN A 81 4.52 -1.13 6.10
N HIS A 82 4.23 -1.58 4.87
CA HIS A 82 4.87 -2.73 4.23
C HIS A 82 6.10 -2.27 3.43
#